data_AF-C6HJV9-F1
#
_entry.id   AF-C6HJV9-F1
#
_cell.length_a   1.000
_cell.length_b   1.000
_cell.length_c   1.000
_cell.angle_alpha   90.00
_cell.angle_beta   90.00
_cell.angle_gamma   90.00
#
_symmetry.space_group_name_H-M   'P 1'
#
loop_
_entity.id
_entity.type
_entity.pdbx_description
1 polymer ?
#
loop_
_entity_poly.entity_id
_entity_poly.type
_entity_poly.pdbx_seq_one_letter_code
_entity_poly.pdbx_strand_id
1 'polypeptide(L)'
;MALLVDRLRPRSLDALTYHNDLSARLKSLELLKEVAQTQQVDLSAKQRFKVVVINEADHLTRDAQAALRRTMEKYSPNLRLILLANSTANIIAPIRSRTLLVRVAAPSEAEICQVLKLAVKKESWTEAPGLNKRIAKESGRNLRRALLMLEAIYAQNEKVTDDTPIPPPDWEALISLIADEIMADRSPGRILQVRAKLYDLLTHCIPPTTILRTLTFKLIPKIDDALKPEVIKWAAFYEHRIKLGSKVIFHLEAFVAKFMRVLESLLLSDGLWLGLEVHRVRENNMPSSNATIQLYKINCIHFPLYNPKMPVANSYNLAAVKFQT
;
A
#
# COMPACT_ATOMS: atom_id res chain seq x y z
N MET A 1 -1.94 -25.88 11.09
CA MET A 1 -1.60 -26.29 9.71
C MET A 1 -0.60 -25.29 9.17
N ALA A 2 0.56 -25.72 8.67
CA ALA A 2 1.49 -24.81 8.01
C ALA A 2 0.89 -24.39 6.66
N LEU A 3 0.87 -23.09 6.38
CA LEU A 3 0.32 -22.57 5.13
C LEU A 3 1.01 -23.22 3.93
N LEU A 4 0.29 -23.47 2.85
CA LEU A 4 0.80 -24.04 1.61
C LEU A 4 1.95 -23.20 1.04
N VAL A 5 1.89 -21.88 1.27
CA VAL A 5 2.98 -20.91 0.98
C VAL A 5 4.27 -21.23 1.74
N ASP A 6 4.19 -21.71 2.97
CA ASP A 6 5.35 -22.05 3.80
C ASP A 6 5.88 -23.48 3.56
N ARG A 7 5.03 -24.36 3.01
CA ARG A 7 5.41 -25.72 2.58
C ARG A 7 6.07 -25.73 1.19
N LEU A 8 5.59 -24.90 0.27
CA LEU A 8 6.15 -24.77 -1.09
C LEU A 8 7.26 -23.73 -1.20
N ARG A 9 7.53 -22.96 -0.13
CA ARG A 9 8.77 -22.18 -0.05
C ARG A 9 9.94 -23.18 -0.06
N PRO A 10 10.84 -23.15 -1.06
CA PRO A 10 11.99 -24.04 -1.07
C PRO A 10 12.82 -23.80 0.20
N ARG A 11 12.76 -24.74 1.14
CA ARG A 11 13.65 -24.79 2.30
C ARG A 11 14.91 -25.53 1.88
N SER A 12 15.80 -24.81 1.19
CA SER A 12 17.23 -25.11 1.29
C SER A 12 17.83 -24.11 2.28
N LEU A 13 17.78 -24.48 3.57
CA LEU A 13 18.67 -23.98 4.62
C LEU A 13 20.07 -24.59 4.36
N ASP A 14 21.18 -23.98 4.78
CA ASP A 14 21.79 -24.42 6.04
C ASP A 14 22.35 -23.28 6.90
N ALA A 15 22.16 -22.00 6.54
CA ALA A 15 22.75 -20.89 7.32
C ALA A 15 21.95 -19.58 7.28
N LEU A 16 20.63 -19.62 7.46
CA LEU A 16 19.86 -18.41 7.76
C LEU A 16 19.60 -18.35 9.27
N THR A 17 20.61 -17.85 10.01
CA THR A 17 20.43 -17.33 11.36
C THR A 17 19.55 -16.08 11.27
N TYR A 18 18.24 -16.26 11.41
CA TYR A 18 17.38 -15.17 11.83
C TYR A 18 17.72 -14.86 13.29
N HIS A 19 18.58 -13.88 13.53
CA HIS A 19 18.74 -13.34 14.87
C HIS A 19 17.41 -12.65 15.23
N ASN A 20 16.64 -13.26 16.14
CA ASN A 20 15.32 -12.82 16.53
C ASN A 20 15.29 -11.45 17.25
N ASP A 21 16.45 -10.85 17.52
CA ASP A 21 16.59 -9.54 18.18
C ASP A 21 16.78 -8.35 17.20
N LEU A 22 16.75 -8.59 15.89
CA LEU A 22 17.23 -7.63 14.89
C LEU A 22 16.17 -6.62 14.41
N SER A 23 14.89 -6.83 14.70
CA SER A 23 13.80 -5.96 14.25
C SER A 23 13.75 -4.61 14.99
N ALA A 24 14.27 -4.55 16.22
CA ALA A 24 14.40 -3.31 16.99
C ALA A 24 15.75 -2.58 16.78
N ARG A 25 16.70 -3.22 16.08
CA ARG A 25 18.07 -2.72 15.86
C ARG A 25 18.34 -2.31 14.42
N LEU A 26 17.39 -1.61 13.80
CA LEU A 26 17.60 -0.80 12.60
C LEU A 26 18.48 0.46 12.89
N LYS A 27 19.57 0.27 13.62
CA LYS A 27 20.85 1.02 13.53
C LYS A 27 21.89 0.17 12.77
N SER A 28 21.41 -0.73 11.91
CA SER A 28 22.08 -1.89 11.31
C SER A 28 23.00 -1.56 10.13
N LEU A 29 23.97 -0.67 10.34
CA LEU A 29 25.20 -0.65 9.52
C LEU A 29 26.37 -1.28 10.27
N GLU A 30 26.35 -1.25 11.60
CA GLU A 30 27.39 -1.84 12.45
C GLU A 30 27.40 -3.36 12.34
N LEU A 31 26.25 -4.02 12.36
CA LEU A 31 26.16 -5.47 12.14
C LEU A 31 26.67 -5.89 10.75
N LEU A 32 26.39 -5.12 9.71
CA LEU A 32 26.93 -5.39 8.38
C LEU A 32 28.45 -5.26 8.37
N LYS A 33 29.00 -4.28 9.09
CA LYS A 33 30.46 -4.13 9.26
C LYS A 33 31.05 -5.28 10.04
N GLU A 34 30.43 -5.73 11.13
CA GLU A 34 30.88 -6.87 11.94
C GLU A 34 30.85 -8.18 11.14
N VAL A 35 29.75 -8.44 10.42
CA VAL A 35 29.62 -9.62 9.53
C VAL A 35 30.64 -9.57 8.39
N ALA A 36 30.96 -8.38 7.88
CA ALA A 36 31.97 -8.19 6.84
C ALA A 36 33.41 -8.24 7.37
N GLN A 37 33.65 -7.89 8.63
CA GLN A 37 34.96 -7.90 9.30
C GLN A 37 35.32 -9.28 9.86
N THR A 38 34.34 -10.09 10.25
CA THR A 38 34.58 -11.47 10.71
C THR A 38 35.20 -12.31 9.60
N GLN A 39 36.34 -12.92 9.91
CA GLN A 39 37.09 -13.80 9.01
C GLN A 39 36.24 -14.98 8.54
N GLN A 40 36.58 -15.50 7.36
CA GLN A 40 35.83 -16.57 6.69
C GLN A 40 35.74 -17.80 7.59
N VAL A 41 34.53 -18.34 7.74
CA VAL A 41 34.25 -19.48 8.65
C VAL A 41 34.75 -20.80 8.06
N ASP A 42 35.08 -20.84 6.76
CA ASP A 42 35.49 -22.09 6.10
C ASP A 42 36.52 -21.87 4.98
N LEU A 43 37.76 -22.29 5.22
CA LEU A 43 38.85 -22.30 4.23
C LEU A 43 38.61 -23.34 3.12
N SER A 44 37.71 -24.30 3.37
CA SER A 44 37.37 -25.41 2.47
C SER A 44 36.28 -25.07 1.45
N ALA A 45 35.56 -23.95 1.62
CA ALA A 45 34.41 -23.61 0.80
C ALA A 45 34.77 -23.20 -0.64
N LYS A 46 33.98 -23.70 -1.61
CA LYS A 46 34.13 -23.46 -3.05
C LYS A 46 34.01 -21.97 -3.44
N GLN A 47 33.30 -21.17 -2.64
CA GLN A 47 33.13 -19.73 -2.84
C GLN A 47 33.47 -18.97 -1.55
N ARG A 48 34.44 -18.05 -1.67
CA ARG A 48 35.04 -17.30 -0.55
C ARG A 48 34.35 -15.97 -0.27
N PHE A 49 33.02 -15.91 -0.32
CA PHE A 49 32.26 -14.69 -0.03
C PHE A 49 30.97 -14.98 0.73
N LYS A 50 30.57 -14.05 1.60
CA LYS A 50 29.29 -14.08 2.33
C LYS A 50 28.20 -13.44 1.48
N VAL A 51 27.00 -13.99 1.48
CA VAL A 51 25.83 -13.38 0.82
C VAL A 51 24.91 -12.79 1.88
N VAL A 52 24.55 -11.53 1.71
CA VAL A 52 23.59 -10.85 2.59
C VAL A 52 22.40 -10.39 1.75
N VAL A 53 21.20 -10.81 2.16
CA VAL A 53 19.94 -10.44 1.52
C VAL A 53 19.27 -9.36 2.35
N ILE A 54 19.03 -8.20 1.73
CA ILE A 54 18.29 -7.09 2.34
C ILE A 54 16.92 -7.05 1.70
N ASN A 55 15.90 -7.39 2.47
CA ASN A 55 14.50 -7.26 2.07
C ASN A 55 14.06 -5.79 2.22
N GLU A 56 13.13 -5.35 1.35
CA GLU A 56 12.51 -4.02 1.43
C GLU A 56 13.54 -2.87 1.40
N ALA A 57 14.56 -3.01 0.55
CA ALA A 57 15.65 -2.03 0.44
C ALA A 57 15.17 -0.63 0.02
N ASP A 58 13.97 -0.51 -0.56
CA ASP A 58 13.30 0.74 -0.91
C ASP A 58 12.75 1.52 0.28
N HIS A 59 12.64 0.90 1.45
CA HIS A 59 12.27 1.56 2.71
C HIS A 59 13.48 2.11 3.49
N LEU A 60 14.70 1.83 3.03
CA LEU A 60 15.91 2.39 3.65
C LEU A 60 16.01 3.90 3.41
N THR A 61 16.38 4.64 4.46
CA THR A 61 16.64 6.08 4.36
C THR A 61 17.83 6.37 3.44
N ARG A 62 17.87 7.56 2.84
CA ARG A 62 18.96 7.96 1.93
C ARG A 62 20.33 7.89 2.60
N ASP A 63 20.41 8.22 3.88
CA ASP A 63 21.64 8.14 4.67
C ASP A 63 22.08 6.69 4.92
N ALA A 64 21.11 5.81 5.24
CA ALA A 64 21.38 4.39 5.38
C ALA A 64 21.87 3.79 4.05
N GLN A 65 21.27 4.16 2.92
CA GLN A 65 21.72 3.75 1.60
C GLN A 65 23.12 4.29 1.28
N ALA A 66 23.44 5.54 1.63
CA ALA A 66 24.77 6.11 1.43
C ALA A 66 25.85 5.37 2.23
N ALA A 67 25.54 4.95 3.45
CA ALA A 67 26.46 4.16 4.26
C ALA A 67 26.54 2.69 3.80
N LEU A 68 25.44 2.11 3.31
CA LEU A 68 25.43 0.79 2.69
C LEU A 68 26.36 0.77 1.47
N ARG A 69 26.29 1.79 0.62
CA ARG A 69 27.21 1.99 -0.51
C ARG A 69 28.68 1.96 -0.07
N ARG A 70 29.05 2.69 0.99
CA ARG A 70 30.44 2.67 1.52
C ARG A 70 30.86 1.26 1.97
N THR A 71 29.95 0.54 2.60
CA THR A 71 30.18 -0.84 3.08
C THR A 71 30.34 -1.80 1.90
N MET A 72 29.51 -1.67 0.87
CA MET A 72 29.63 -2.42 -0.38
C MET A 72 31.00 -2.23 -1.05
N GLU A 73 31.46 -0.98 -1.14
CA GLU A 73 32.75 -0.66 -1.76
C GLU A 73 33.92 -1.21 -0.93
N LYS A 74 33.88 -1.03 0.39
CA LYS A 74 34.96 -1.46 1.31
C LYS A 74 35.09 -2.98 1.41
N TYR A 75 33.98 -3.71 1.41
CA TYR A 75 33.95 -5.16 1.68
C TYR A 75 33.53 -6.00 0.47
N SER A 76 33.56 -5.43 -0.74
CA SER A 76 33.26 -6.09 -2.02
C SER A 76 33.89 -7.49 -2.23
N PRO A 77 35.17 -7.76 -1.86
CA PRO A 77 35.73 -9.10 -2.07
C PRO A 77 35.11 -10.18 -1.17
N ASN A 78 34.68 -9.81 0.03
CA ASN A 78 34.22 -10.76 1.06
C ASN A 78 32.69 -10.84 1.16
N LEU A 79 31.96 -9.89 0.57
CA LEU A 79 30.53 -9.74 0.76
C LEU A 79 29.80 -9.44 -0.56
N ARG A 80 28.74 -10.20 -0.82
CA ARG A 80 27.80 -10.00 -1.93
C ARG A 80 26.45 -9.61 -1.36
N LEU A 81 25.86 -8.53 -1.88
CA LEU A 81 24.53 -8.08 -1.49
C LEU A 81 23.48 -8.44 -2.54
N ILE A 82 22.34 -8.91 -2.05
CA ILE A 82 21.10 -9.04 -2.81
C ILE A 82 20.09 -8.07 -2.20
N LEU A 83 19.71 -7.05 -2.96
CA LEU A 83 18.75 -6.04 -2.53
C LEU A 83 17.40 -6.35 -3.16
N LEU A 84 16.41 -6.69 -2.35
CA LEU A 84 15.03 -6.86 -2.80
C LEU A 84 14.27 -5.55 -2.59
N ALA A 85 13.77 -4.97 -3.67
CA ALA A 85 12.99 -3.73 -3.66
C ALA A 85 11.81 -3.85 -4.64
N ASN A 86 10.66 -3.30 -4.26
CA ASN A 86 9.49 -3.27 -5.15
C ASN A 86 9.57 -2.10 -6.14
N SER A 87 10.25 -1.01 -5.77
CA SER A 87 10.48 0.14 -6.63
C SER A 87 11.94 0.58 -6.62
N THR A 88 12.52 0.76 -7.81
CA THR A 88 13.89 1.27 -7.98
C THR A 88 13.99 2.78 -7.83
N ALA A 89 12.87 3.49 -7.74
CA ALA A 89 12.81 4.95 -7.63
C ALA A 89 13.39 5.46 -6.30
N ASN A 90 13.20 4.69 -5.23
CA ASN A 90 13.69 5.05 -3.89
C ASN A 90 15.16 4.65 -3.66
N ILE A 91 15.77 3.91 -4.59
CA ILE A 91 17.17 3.50 -4.50
C ILE A 91 18.08 4.55 -5.14
N ILE A 92 19.06 5.02 -4.38
CA ILE A 92 20.00 6.04 -4.85
C ILE A 92 20.82 5.54 -6.05
N ALA A 93 21.07 6.43 -7.02
CA ALA A 93 21.82 6.10 -8.23
C ALA A 93 23.20 5.43 -7.98
N PRO A 94 23.98 5.81 -6.93
CA PRO A 94 25.24 5.14 -6.63
C PRO A 94 25.13 3.65 -6.30
N ILE A 95 24.01 3.19 -5.71
CA ILE A 95 23.80 1.75 -5.49
C ILE A 95 23.43 1.10 -6.82
N ARG A 96 22.49 1.69 -7.59
CA ARG A 96 22.03 1.13 -8.87
C ARG A 96 23.17 0.91 -9.86
N SER A 97 24.15 1.83 -9.90
CA SER A 97 25.30 1.70 -10.79
C SER A 97 26.26 0.56 -10.42
N ARG A 98 26.18 0.03 -9.20
CA ARG A 98 27.05 -1.02 -8.66
C ARG A 98 26.37 -2.38 -8.58
N THR A 99 25.07 -2.45 -8.84
CA THR A 99 24.25 -3.66 -8.74
C THR A 99 23.74 -4.08 -10.11
N LEU A 100 23.66 -5.39 -10.34
CA LEU A 100 22.91 -5.92 -11.48
C LEU A 100 21.40 -5.72 -11.25
N LEU A 101 20.76 -4.96 -12.14
CA LEU A 101 19.33 -4.70 -12.06
C LEU A 101 18.55 -5.86 -12.70
N VAL A 102 18.02 -6.75 -11.87
CA VAL A 102 17.15 -7.84 -12.29
C VAL A 102 15.70 -7.45 -12.05
N ARG A 103 14.90 -7.32 -13.11
CA ARG A 103 13.47 -7.05 -13.01
C ARG A 103 12.68 -8.36 -13.04
N VAL A 104 12.04 -8.69 -11.93
CA VAL A 104 11.10 -9.81 -11.86
C VAL A 104 9.70 -9.28 -12.16
N ALA A 105 9.15 -9.62 -13.33
CA ALA A 105 7.80 -9.24 -13.71
C ALA A 105 6.76 -10.08 -12.95
N ALA A 106 5.56 -9.51 -12.72
CA ALA A 106 4.44 -10.27 -12.20
C ALA A 106 4.00 -11.33 -13.24
N PRO A 107 3.66 -12.55 -12.81
CA PRO A 107 3.30 -13.63 -13.72
C PRO A 107 2.03 -13.32 -14.52
N SER A 108 1.87 -13.99 -15.66
CA SER A 108 0.61 -13.94 -16.42
C SER A 108 -0.50 -14.71 -15.71
N GLU A 109 -1.76 -14.37 -15.99
CA GLU A 109 -2.91 -15.10 -15.41
C GLU A 109 -2.88 -16.59 -15.80
N ALA A 110 -2.38 -16.91 -17.00
CA ALA A 110 -2.19 -18.27 -17.47
C ALA A 110 -1.11 -19.02 -16.67
N GLU A 111 0.04 -18.38 -16.40
CA GLU A 111 1.09 -18.95 -15.53
C GLU A 111 0.58 -19.18 -14.10
N ILE A 112 -0.18 -18.23 -13.54
CA ILE A 112 -0.79 -18.39 -12.22
C ILE A 112 -1.72 -19.61 -12.22
N CYS A 113 -2.58 -19.75 -13.23
CA CYS A 113 -3.44 -20.92 -13.35
C CYS A 113 -2.64 -22.24 -13.42
N GLN A 114 -1.52 -22.26 -14.14
CA GLN A 114 -0.64 -23.44 -14.20
C GLN A 114 -0.06 -23.78 -12.81
N VAL A 115 0.42 -22.78 -12.08
CA VAL A 115 0.96 -22.98 -10.71
C VAL A 115 -0.14 -23.47 -9.76
N LEU A 116 -1.34 -22.92 -9.84
CA LEU A 116 -2.48 -23.37 -9.03
C LEU A 116 -2.84 -24.83 -9.33
N LYS A 117 -2.86 -25.23 -10.60
CA LYS A 117 -3.08 -26.63 -10.99
C LYS A 117 -2.01 -27.57 -10.43
N LEU A 118 -0.74 -27.16 -10.48
CA LEU A 118 0.36 -27.94 -9.90
C LEU A 118 0.21 -28.08 -8.37
N ALA A 119 -0.22 -27.02 -7.68
CA ALA A 119 -0.46 -27.06 -6.23
C ALA A 119 -1.61 -28.01 -5.87
N VAL A 120 -2.75 -27.90 -6.56
CA VAL A 120 -3.93 -28.77 -6.40
C VAL A 120 -3.56 -30.24 -6.64
N LYS A 121 -2.83 -30.53 -7.72
CA LYS A 121 -2.37 -31.89 -8.05
C LYS A 121 -1.45 -32.47 -6.97
N LYS A 122 -0.56 -31.63 -6.41
CA LYS A 122 0.38 -32.07 -5.36
C LYS A 122 -0.31 -32.39 -4.04
N GLU A 123 -1.36 -31.63 -3.69
CA GLU A 123 -2.15 -31.87 -2.48
C GLU A 123 -3.30 -32.87 -2.70
N SER A 124 -3.46 -33.42 -3.91
CA SER A 124 -4.52 -34.36 -4.28
C SER A 124 -5.94 -33.81 -4.06
N TRP A 125 -6.11 -32.51 -4.29
CA TRP A 125 -7.40 -31.82 -4.25
C TRP A 125 -8.17 -31.95 -5.57
N THR A 126 -9.50 -31.77 -5.51
CA THR A 126 -10.37 -31.81 -6.69
C THR A 126 -10.11 -30.63 -7.62
N GLU A 127 -9.75 -30.85 -8.89
CA GLU A 127 -9.47 -29.75 -9.82
C GLU A 127 -10.75 -29.01 -10.24
N ALA A 128 -10.76 -27.69 -10.03
CA ALA A 128 -11.79 -26.76 -10.48
C ALA A 128 -11.16 -25.69 -11.42
N PRO A 129 -11.20 -25.87 -12.75
CA PRO A 129 -10.49 -24.99 -13.67
C PRO A 129 -11.14 -23.60 -13.80
N GLY A 130 -12.45 -23.49 -13.60
CA GLY A 130 -13.17 -22.22 -13.57
C GLY A 130 -12.79 -21.39 -12.35
N LEU A 131 -12.66 -22.05 -11.19
CA LEU A 131 -12.21 -21.40 -9.96
C LEU A 131 -10.78 -20.84 -10.09
N ASN A 132 -9.85 -21.63 -10.64
CA ASN A 132 -8.45 -21.20 -10.82
C ASN A 132 -8.33 -19.90 -11.65
N LYS A 133 -9.14 -19.76 -12.71
CA LYS A 133 -9.19 -18.53 -13.53
C LYS A 133 -9.72 -17.33 -12.74
N ARG A 134 -10.75 -17.54 -11.92
CA ARG A 134 -11.31 -16.48 -11.06
C ARG A 134 -10.29 -16.02 -10.01
N ILE A 135 -9.61 -16.96 -9.35
CA ILE A 135 -8.53 -16.66 -8.39
C ILE A 135 -7.40 -15.89 -9.08
N ALA A 136 -6.97 -16.31 -10.28
CA ALA A 136 -5.92 -15.62 -11.02
C ALA A 136 -6.29 -14.14 -11.30
N LYS A 137 -7.54 -13.89 -11.73
CA LYS A 137 -8.05 -12.54 -12.00
C LYS A 137 -8.15 -11.69 -10.72
N GLU A 138 -8.73 -12.24 -9.65
CA GLU A 138 -8.99 -11.51 -8.40
C GLU A 138 -7.72 -11.28 -7.55
N SER A 139 -6.70 -12.13 -7.72
CA SER A 139 -5.40 -11.96 -7.05
C SER A 139 -4.64 -10.70 -7.48
N GLY A 140 -5.01 -10.07 -8.60
CA GLY A 140 -4.31 -8.91 -9.15
C GLY A 140 -2.86 -9.23 -9.57
N ARG A 141 -2.65 -10.43 -10.14
CA ARG A 141 -1.33 -10.96 -10.55
C ARG A 141 -0.33 -11.15 -9.40
N ASN A 142 -0.83 -11.30 -8.17
CA ASN A 142 -0.03 -11.63 -7.01
C ASN A 142 -0.12 -13.12 -6.70
N LEU A 143 0.94 -13.87 -7.02
CA LEU A 143 0.97 -15.32 -6.84
C LEU A 143 0.83 -15.75 -5.38
N ARG A 144 1.43 -15.01 -4.43
CA ARG A 144 1.26 -15.30 -3.00
C ARG A 144 -0.20 -15.17 -2.59
N ARG A 145 -0.86 -14.10 -3.02
CA ARG A 145 -2.28 -13.87 -2.76
C ARG A 145 -3.13 -14.98 -3.38
N ALA A 146 -2.86 -15.36 -4.63
CA ALA A 146 -3.58 -16.43 -5.33
C ALA A 146 -3.48 -17.78 -4.59
N LEU A 147 -2.29 -18.17 -4.11
CA LEU A 147 -2.10 -19.41 -3.35
C LEU A 147 -2.82 -19.39 -2.00
N LEU A 148 -2.77 -18.26 -1.29
CA LEU A 148 -3.49 -18.11 -0.01
C LEU A 148 -5.01 -18.13 -0.20
N MET A 149 -5.51 -17.53 -1.29
CA MET A 149 -6.93 -17.59 -1.64
C MET A 149 -7.37 -19.03 -1.95
N LEU A 150 -6.56 -19.76 -2.73
CA LEU A 150 -6.80 -21.18 -3.01
C LEU A 150 -6.87 -21.98 -1.70
N GLU A 151 -5.86 -21.85 -0.84
CA GLU A 151 -5.81 -22.55 0.44
C GLU A 151 -7.00 -22.22 1.34
N ALA A 152 -7.41 -20.95 1.43
CA ALA A 152 -8.57 -20.54 2.20
C ALA A 152 -9.87 -21.19 1.72
N ILE A 153 -10.05 -21.36 0.40
CA ILE A 153 -11.26 -21.97 -0.17
C ILE A 153 -11.33 -23.46 0.15
N TYR A 154 -10.23 -24.20 0.02
CA TYR A 154 -10.17 -25.62 0.37
C TYR A 154 -10.21 -25.86 1.88
N ALA A 155 -9.78 -24.90 2.69
CA ALA A 155 -9.89 -25.00 4.15
C ALA A 155 -11.34 -24.79 4.64
N GLN A 156 -12.14 -23.99 3.94
CA GLN A 156 -13.53 -23.69 4.31
C GLN A 156 -14.56 -24.66 3.71
N ASN A 157 -14.27 -25.22 2.53
CA ASN A 157 -15.21 -26.07 1.80
C ASN A 157 -14.62 -27.47 1.58
N GLU A 158 -15.36 -28.51 1.99
CA GLU A 158 -14.99 -29.90 1.73
C GLU A 158 -15.10 -30.28 0.24
N LYS A 159 -16.05 -29.66 -0.48
CA LYS A 159 -16.26 -29.86 -1.91
C LYS A 159 -16.14 -28.54 -2.65
N VAL A 160 -15.08 -28.39 -3.44
CA VAL A 160 -14.82 -27.19 -4.21
C VAL A 160 -15.36 -27.37 -5.63
N THR A 161 -16.26 -26.48 -6.04
CA THR A 161 -16.79 -26.36 -7.40
C THR A 161 -16.38 -25.02 -8.01
N ASP A 162 -16.56 -24.89 -9.33
CA ASP A 162 -16.20 -23.68 -10.08
C ASP A 162 -16.96 -22.41 -9.62
N ASP A 163 -18.12 -22.58 -8.99
CA ASP A 163 -19.00 -21.50 -8.52
C ASP A 163 -18.77 -21.11 -7.05
N THR A 164 -17.84 -21.76 -6.36
CA THR A 164 -17.55 -21.42 -4.96
C THR A 164 -17.19 -19.93 -4.80
N PRO A 165 -17.77 -19.23 -3.82
CA PRO A 165 -17.44 -17.83 -3.57
C PRO A 165 -16.02 -17.72 -3.02
N ILE A 166 -15.31 -16.69 -3.45
CA ILE A 166 -13.95 -16.43 -3.00
C ILE A 166 -14.04 -15.47 -1.82
N PRO A 167 -13.70 -15.90 -0.59
CA PRO A 167 -13.78 -15.02 0.57
C PRO A 167 -12.69 -13.93 0.47
N PRO A 168 -13.05 -12.63 0.54
CA PRO A 168 -12.05 -11.57 0.64
C PRO A 168 -11.40 -11.58 2.03
N PRO A 169 -10.19 -11.04 2.17
CA PRO A 169 -9.60 -10.81 3.49
C PRO A 169 -10.48 -9.89 4.36
N ASP A 170 -10.53 -10.14 5.67
CA ASP A 170 -11.39 -9.41 6.62
C ASP A 170 -11.24 -7.89 6.52
N TRP A 171 -10.00 -7.41 6.37
CA TRP A 171 -9.73 -5.98 6.24
C TRP A 171 -10.24 -5.38 4.93
N GLU A 172 -10.24 -6.15 3.84
CA GLU A 172 -10.79 -5.71 2.55
C GLU A 172 -12.33 -5.71 2.59
N ALA A 173 -12.93 -6.68 3.27
CA ALA A 173 -14.36 -6.71 3.53
C ALA A 173 -14.80 -5.49 4.35
N LEU A 174 -14.08 -5.17 5.43
CA LEU A 174 -14.36 -3.98 6.26
C LEU A 174 -14.24 -2.68 5.46
N ILE A 175 -13.21 -2.53 4.62
CA ILE A 175 -13.08 -1.36 3.73
C ILE A 175 -14.24 -1.27 2.73
N SER A 176 -14.73 -2.42 2.25
CA SER A 176 -15.87 -2.45 1.34
C SER A 176 -17.16 -1.99 2.04
N LEU A 177 -17.38 -2.43 3.28
CA LEU A 177 -18.48 -1.95 4.13
C LEU A 177 -18.37 -0.45 4.42
N ILE A 178 -17.16 0.06 4.72
CA ILE A 178 -16.93 1.51 4.90
C ILE A 178 -17.32 2.26 3.62
N ALA A 179 -16.95 1.74 2.44
CA ALA A 179 -17.31 2.36 1.17
C ALA A 179 -18.83 2.39 0.94
N ASP A 180 -19.56 1.33 1.30
CA ASP A 180 -21.02 1.29 1.24
C ASP A 180 -21.66 2.31 2.18
N GLU A 181 -21.18 2.40 3.41
CA GLU A 181 -21.70 3.34 4.41
C GLU A 181 -21.48 4.80 4.04
N ILE A 182 -20.31 5.14 3.47
CA ILE A 182 -20.00 6.48 2.97
C ILE A 182 -20.95 6.87 1.83
N MET A 183 -21.34 5.91 0.98
CA MET A 183 -22.27 6.17 -0.13
C MET A 183 -23.72 6.32 0.36
N ALA A 184 -24.12 5.55 1.38
CA ALA A 184 -25.47 5.56 1.93
C ALA A 184 -25.80 6.83 2.72
N ASP A 185 -24.87 7.32 3.54
CA ASP A 185 -25.09 8.44 4.44
C ASP A 185 -23.87 9.36 4.47
N ARG A 186 -24.08 10.66 4.24
CA ARG A 186 -23.03 11.67 4.10
C ARG A 186 -23.04 12.68 5.25
N SER A 187 -23.71 12.35 6.36
CA SER A 187 -23.78 13.21 7.54
C SER A 187 -22.44 13.28 8.31
N PRO A 188 -22.19 14.38 9.06
CA PRO A 188 -21.04 14.45 9.98
C PRO A 188 -21.03 13.33 11.03
N GLY A 189 -22.21 12.84 11.44
CA GLY A 189 -22.35 11.69 12.34
C GLY A 189 -21.78 10.40 11.72
N ARG A 190 -21.94 10.20 10.41
CA ARG A 190 -21.36 9.06 9.71
C ARG A 190 -19.83 9.10 9.69
N ILE A 191 -19.23 10.28 9.53
CA ILE A 191 -17.77 10.45 9.57
C ILE A 191 -17.21 9.94 10.91
N LEU A 192 -17.89 10.23 12.02
CA LEU A 192 -17.49 9.76 13.35
C LEU A 192 -17.51 8.21 13.44
N GLN A 193 -18.54 7.57 12.88
CA GLN A 193 -18.65 6.11 12.83
C GLN A 193 -17.56 5.49 11.95
N VAL A 194 -17.33 6.05 10.76
CA VAL A 194 -16.27 5.61 9.85
C VAL A 194 -14.89 5.77 10.50
N ARG A 195 -14.68 6.84 11.26
CA ARG A 195 -13.43 7.08 12.00
C ARG A 195 -13.10 5.94 12.97
N ALA A 196 -14.10 5.41 13.69
CA ALA A 196 -13.89 4.26 14.58
C ALA A 196 -13.38 3.03 13.81
N LYS A 197 -14.00 2.71 12.67
CA LYS A 197 -13.58 1.58 11.81
C LYS A 197 -12.20 1.79 11.20
N LEU A 198 -11.85 3.03 10.85
CA LEU A 198 -10.50 3.36 10.40
C LEU A 198 -9.47 3.18 11.53
N TYR A 199 -9.82 3.47 12.78
CA TYR A 199 -8.96 3.16 13.93
C TYR A 199 -8.77 1.65 14.10
N ASP A 200 -9.81 0.84 13.94
CA ASP A 200 -9.68 -0.62 14.04
C ASP A 200 -8.69 -1.15 12.99
N LEU A 201 -8.81 -0.70 11.73
CA LEU A 201 -7.87 -1.06 10.67
C LEU A 201 -6.42 -0.66 10.99
N LEU A 202 -6.21 0.53 11.55
CA LEU A 202 -4.88 1.00 11.95
C LEU A 202 -4.33 0.22 13.14
N THR A 203 -5.20 -0.19 14.08
CA THR A 203 -4.84 -1.00 15.25
C THR A 203 -4.38 -2.39 14.84
N HIS A 204 -4.96 -2.94 13.77
CA HIS A 204 -4.51 -4.20 13.15
C HIS A 204 -3.25 -4.06 12.27
N CYS A 205 -2.50 -2.95 12.42
CA CYS A 205 -1.24 -2.70 11.73
C CYS A 205 -1.34 -2.71 10.19
N ILE A 206 -2.49 -2.33 9.64
CA ILE A 206 -2.67 -2.27 8.20
C ILE A 206 -2.10 -0.94 7.68
N PRO A 207 -1.21 -0.96 6.67
CA PRO A 207 -0.61 0.26 6.16
C PRO A 207 -1.68 1.24 5.66
N PRO A 208 -1.64 2.52 6.07
CA PRO A 208 -2.68 3.48 5.74
C PRO A 208 -2.74 3.84 4.26
N THR A 209 -1.61 3.76 3.57
CA THR A 209 -1.55 3.88 2.10
C THR A 209 -2.33 2.74 1.43
N THR A 210 -2.33 1.54 2.01
CA THR A 210 -3.13 0.42 1.52
C THR A 210 -4.61 0.64 1.79
N ILE A 211 -4.97 1.13 2.98
CA ILE A 211 -6.36 1.47 3.33
C ILE A 211 -6.92 2.49 2.34
N LEU A 212 -6.23 3.63 2.15
CA LEU A 212 -6.66 4.72 1.28
C LEU A 212 -6.78 4.26 -0.18
N ARG A 213 -5.78 3.50 -0.67
CA ARG A 213 -5.78 2.97 -2.04
C ARG A 213 -6.95 2.02 -2.26
N THR A 214 -7.15 1.04 -1.39
CA THR A 214 -8.24 0.07 -1.51
C THR A 214 -9.60 0.75 -1.40
N LEU A 215 -9.77 1.68 -0.45
CA LEU A 215 -11.00 2.47 -0.31
C LEU A 215 -11.31 3.24 -1.60
N THR A 216 -10.32 3.92 -2.16
CA THR A 216 -10.47 4.66 -3.42
C THR A 216 -10.92 3.75 -4.57
N PHE A 217 -10.27 2.59 -4.75
CA PHE A 217 -10.64 1.64 -5.81
C PHE A 217 -12.02 1.00 -5.61
N LYS A 218 -12.52 0.87 -4.38
CA LYS A 218 -13.89 0.41 -4.11
C LYS A 218 -14.93 1.51 -4.31
N LEU A 219 -14.56 2.78 -4.16
CA LEU A 219 -15.43 3.95 -4.38
C LEU A 219 -15.56 4.34 -5.85
N ILE A 220 -14.47 4.27 -6.63
CA ILE A 220 -14.47 4.62 -8.08
C ILE A 220 -15.59 3.96 -8.90
N PRO A 221 -15.91 2.65 -8.75
CA PRO A 221 -17.00 2.05 -9.53
C PRO A 221 -18.40 2.48 -9.09
N LYS A 222 -18.55 3.11 -7.91
CA LYS A 222 -19.84 3.55 -7.35
C LYS A 222 -20.18 5.02 -7.67
N ILE A 223 -19.26 5.73 -8.33
CA ILE A 223 -19.40 7.16 -8.65
C ILE A 223 -19.45 7.38 -10.16
N ASP A 224 -20.07 8.49 -10.55
CA ASP A 224 -20.15 8.92 -11.94
C ASP A 224 -18.78 9.25 -12.53
N ASP A 225 -18.65 9.04 -13.84
CA ASP A 225 -17.38 9.22 -14.58
C ASP A 225 -16.81 10.65 -14.45
N ALA A 226 -17.68 11.66 -14.32
CA ALA A 226 -17.28 13.06 -14.16
C ALA A 226 -16.50 13.33 -12.88
N LEU A 227 -16.79 12.60 -11.79
CA LEU A 227 -16.16 12.82 -10.49
C LEU A 227 -14.88 11.99 -10.28
N LYS A 228 -14.68 10.94 -11.09
CA LYS A 228 -13.52 10.04 -10.96
C LYS A 228 -12.18 10.80 -10.95
N PRO A 229 -11.92 11.77 -11.85
CA PRO A 229 -10.65 12.50 -11.85
C PRO A 229 -10.43 13.32 -10.58
N GLU A 230 -11.50 13.94 -10.05
CA GLU A 230 -11.40 14.75 -8.84
C GLU A 230 -11.14 13.88 -7.61
N VAL A 231 -11.84 12.76 -7.47
CA VAL A 231 -11.64 11.81 -6.35
C VAL A 231 -10.22 11.24 -6.38
N ILE A 232 -9.71 10.87 -7.55
CA ILE A 232 -8.33 10.34 -7.70
C ILE A 232 -7.31 11.42 -7.34
N LYS A 233 -7.52 12.68 -7.75
CA LYS A 233 -6.65 13.81 -7.38
C LYS A 233 -6.57 13.98 -5.87
N TRP A 234 -7.72 13.97 -5.17
CA TRP A 234 -7.75 14.09 -3.72
C TRP A 234 -7.14 12.87 -3.03
N ALA A 235 -7.40 11.65 -3.51
CA ALA A 235 -6.78 10.43 -2.99
C ALA A 235 -5.25 10.52 -3.06
N ALA A 236 -4.68 10.91 -4.21
CA ALA A 236 -3.24 11.07 -4.39
C ALA A 236 -2.66 12.18 -3.47
N PHE A 237 -3.39 13.29 -3.31
CA PHE A 237 -3.00 14.37 -2.41
C PHE A 237 -2.92 13.91 -0.95
N TYR A 238 -3.95 13.22 -0.45
CA TYR A 238 -3.95 12.72 0.93
C TYR A 238 -2.97 11.57 1.13
N GLU A 239 -2.73 10.72 0.13
CA GLU A 239 -1.69 9.68 0.20
C GLU A 239 -0.30 10.30 0.39
N HIS A 240 0.01 11.37 -0.35
CA HIS A 240 1.27 12.09 -0.18
C HIS A 240 1.40 12.70 1.22
N ARG A 241 0.30 13.28 1.75
CA ARG A 241 0.26 13.86 3.10
C ARG A 241 0.47 12.80 4.19
N ILE A 242 -0.08 11.59 4.02
CA ILE A 242 0.14 10.45 4.93
C ILE A 242 1.63 10.12 5.06
N LYS A 243 2.40 10.19 3.96
CA LYS A 243 3.84 9.89 3.98
C LYS A 243 4.67 10.98 4.69
N LEU A 244 4.17 12.21 4.76
CA LEU A 244 4.84 13.33 5.42
C LEU A 244 4.40 13.53 6.87
N GLY A 245 3.19 13.13 7.21
CA GLY A 245 2.57 13.34 8.52
C GLY A 245 2.85 12.22 9.52
N SER A 246 2.78 12.54 10.81
CA SER A 246 2.87 11.55 11.90
C SER A 246 1.51 10.96 12.27
N LYS A 247 0.46 11.78 12.31
CA LYS A 247 -0.91 11.36 12.67
C LYS A 247 -1.71 11.01 11.42
N VAL A 248 -1.57 9.77 11.00
CA VAL A 248 -2.18 9.19 9.80
C VAL A 248 -3.71 9.31 9.77
N ILE A 249 -4.38 9.13 10.91
CA ILE A 249 -5.84 9.14 11.01
C ILE A 249 -6.46 10.44 10.49
N PHE A 250 -5.81 11.59 10.73
CA PHE A 250 -6.31 12.89 10.28
C PHE A 250 -6.37 12.99 8.76
N HIS A 251 -5.45 12.33 8.06
CA HIS A 251 -5.42 12.34 6.61
C HIS A 251 -6.47 11.40 6.00
N LEU A 252 -6.71 10.25 6.64
CA LEU A 252 -7.77 9.32 6.21
C LEU A 252 -9.16 9.92 6.43
N GLU A 253 -9.40 10.50 7.61
CA GLU A 253 -10.65 11.19 7.93
C GLU A 253 -10.88 12.40 7.01
N ALA A 254 -9.84 13.20 6.76
CA ALA A 254 -9.93 14.32 5.84
C ALA A 254 -10.25 13.89 4.40
N PHE A 255 -9.73 12.74 3.94
CA PHE A 255 -10.10 12.19 2.64
C PHE A 255 -11.59 11.81 2.60
N VAL A 256 -12.11 11.12 3.62
CA VAL A 256 -13.53 10.74 3.69
C VAL A 256 -14.43 11.98 3.68
N ALA A 257 -14.12 12.97 4.52
CA ALA A 257 -14.87 14.23 4.58
C ALA A 257 -14.83 14.98 3.23
N LYS A 258 -13.67 15.00 2.57
CA LYS A 258 -13.52 15.64 1.26
C LYS A 258 -14.30 14.90 0.18
N PHE A 259 -14.27 13.57 0.19
CA PHE A 259 -15.04 12.73 -0.74
C PHE A 259 -16.55 12.96 -0.59
N MET A 260 -17.08 12.97 0.63
CA MET A 260 -18.50 13.24 0.89
C MET A 260 -18.93 14.60 0.33
N ARG A 261 -18.10 15.64 0.51
CA ARG A 261 -18.37 16.97 -0.02
C ARG A 261 -18.35 17.04 -1.56
N VAL A 262 -17.44 16.31 -2.20
CA VAL A 262 -17.35 16.26 -3.68
C VAL A 262 -18.61 15.63 -4.25
N LEU A 263 -19.11 14.55 -3.63
CA LEU A 263 -20.37 13.92 -4.03
C LEU A 263 -21.59 14.84 -3.83
N GLU A 264 -21.67 15.53 -2.70
CA GLU A 264 -22.76 16.47 -2.43
C GLU A 264 -22.79 17.63 -3.44
N SER A 265 -21.62 18.13 -3.85
CA SER A 265 -21.52 19.19 -4.86
C SER A 265 -22.11 18.78 -6.21
N LEU A 266 -22.07 17.50 -6.58
CA LEU A 266 -22.67 16.99 -7.81
C LEU A 266 -24.21 16.90 -7.69
N LEU A 267 -24.70 16.38 -6.56
CA LEU A 267 -26.15 16.33 -6.31
C LEU A 267 -26.78 17.73 -6.28
N LEU A 268 -26.03 18.73 -5.81
CA LEU A 268 -26.44 20.13 -5.84
C LEU A 268 -26.32 20.76 -7.24
N SER A 269 -25.47 20.25 -8.14
CA SER A 269 -25.38 20.74 -9.52
C SER A 269 -26.40 20.09 -10.45
N ASP A 270 -26.73 18.81 -10.22
CA ASP A 270 -27.72 18.05 -10.99
C ASP A 270 -29.15 18.27 -10.46
N GLY A 271 -29.26 18.72 -9.21
CA GLY A 271 -30.48 19.28 -8.63
C GLY A 271 -30.78 20.66 -9.22
N LEU A 272 -31.66 20.69 -10.22
CA LEU A 272 -32.48 21.87 -10.54
C LEU A 272 -32.89 22.57 -9.23
N TRP A 273 -32.86 23.91 -9.23
CA TRP A 273 -33.40 24.81 -8.22
C TRP A 273 -34.90 24.54 -7.92
N LEU A 274 -35.23 23.43 -7.29
CA LEU A 274 -36.55 23.15 -6.75
C LEU A 274 -36.45 23.23 -5.23
N GLY A 275 -36.55 24.47 -4.76
CA GLY A 275 -37.19 24.81 -3.50
C GLY A 275 -36.54 24.29 -2.23
N LEU A 276 -35.46 24.92 -1.79
CA LEU A 276 -35.19 25.04 -0.36
C LEU A 276 -35.13 26.52 0.00
N GLU A 277 -36.31 27.02 0.33
CA GLU A 277 -36.51 28.19 1.16
C GLU A 277 -35.57 28.11 2.36
N VAL A 278 -34.66 29.07 2.44
CA VAL A 278 -33.85 29.31 3.62
C VAL A 278 -34.81 29.69 4.74
N HIS A 279 -35.26 28.71 5.53
CA HIS A 279 -35.84 28.97 6.83
C HIS A 279 -34.74 29.55 7.73
N ARG A 280 -34.56 30.86 7.61
CA ARG A 280 -33.94 31.72 8.60
C ARG A 280 -34.74 31.53 9.88
N VAL A 281 -34.23 30.71 10.80
CA VAL A 281 -34.76 30.59 12.16
C VAL A 281 -34.80 32.00 12.75
N ARG A 282 -36.02 32.50 13.00
CA ARG A 282 -36.26 33.73 13.76
C ARG A 282 -35.77 33.49 15.18
N GLU A 283 -34.72 34.20 15.59
CA GLU A 283 -34.46 34.45 17.00
C GLU A 283 -35.66 35.22 17.56
N ASN A 284 -36.43 34.58 18.43
CA ASN A 284 -37.32 35.27 19.36
C ASN A 284 -37.37 34.46 20.67
N ASN A 285 -36.72 35.04 21.68
CA ASN A 285 -36.99 34.99 23.12
C ASN A 285 -37.39 33.65 23.76
N MET A 286 -36.50 33.08 24.59
CA MET A 286 -36.88 32.51 25.88
C MET A 286 -35.69 32.50 26.89
N PRO A 287 -35.99 32.44 28.21
CA PRO A 287 -35.17 33.04 29.26
C PRO A 287 -34.06 32.15 29.83
N SER A 288 -33.19 32.83 30.57
CA SER A 288 -32.11 32.37 31.44
C SER A 288 -32.30 31.00 32.11
N SER A 289 -31.37 30.07 31.84
CA SER A 289 -30.69 29.25 32.86
C SER A 289 -29.74 28.23 32.20
N ASN A 290 -28.44 28.38 32.46
CA ASN A 290 -27.38 27.35 32.52
C ASN A 290 -27.25 26.32 31.39
N ALA A 291 -26.35 26.60 30.43
CA ALA A 291 -25.31 25.65 29.96
C ALA A 291 -24.41 26.35 28.92
N THR A 292 -23.22 26.79 29.35
CA THR A 292 -22.19 27.36 28.47
C THR A 292 -21.55 26.22 27.66
N ILE A 293 -22.10 25.90 26.49
CA ILE A 293 -21.39 25.12 25.46
C ILE A 293 -20.78 26.13 24.50
N GLN A 294 -19.47 26.31 24.61
CA GLN A 294 -18.64 27.02 23.65
C GLN A 294 -18.75 26.36 22.26
N LEU A 295 -19.61 26.91 21.41
CA LEU A 295 -19.50 26.81 19.97
C LEU A 295 -18.22 27.55 19.54
N TYR A 296 -17.10 26.83 19.50
CA TYR A 296 -15.95 27.30 18.74
C TYR A 296 -16.35 27.33 17.26
N LYS A 297 -16.62 28.55 16.80
CA LYS A 297 -16.37 29.02 15.44
C LYS A 297 -15.29 28.18 14.78
N ILE A 298 -15.67 27.37 13.80
CA ILE A 298 -14.75 26.99 12.72
C ILE A 298 -14.52 28.29 11.95
N ASN A 299 -13.58 29.08 12.45
CA ASN A 299 -13.02 30.20 11.72
C ASN A 299 -12.51 29.66 10.39
N CYS A 300 -13.01 30.28 9.33
CA CYS A 300 -12.38 30.29 8.02
C CYS A 300 -10.86 30.43 8.17
N ILE A 301 -10.13 29.34 8.00
CA ILE A 301 -8.71 29.43 7.64
C ILE A 301 -8.72 29.74 6.15
N HIS A 302 -8.69 31.04 5.87
CA HIS A 302 -8.34 31.61 4.59
C HIS A 302 -6.88 31.20 4.30
N PHE A 303 -6.69 30.12 3.53
CA PHE A 303 -5.40 29.87 2.90
C PHE A 303 -5.29 30.78 1.67
N PRO A 304 -4.23 31.58 1.53
CA PRO A 304 -4.10 32.49 0.39
C PRO A 304 -4.06 31.69 -0.91
N LEU A 305 -4.97 32.04 -1.82
CA LEU A 305 -4.91 31.68 -3.22
C LEU A 305 -3.57 32.18 -3.78
N TYR A 306 -2.65 31.26 -4.08
CA TYR A 306 -1.43 31.59 -4.78
C TYR A 306 -1.77 31.80 -6.27
N ASN A 307 -1.60 33.04 -6.71
CA ASN A 307 -1.88 33.55 -8.05
C ASN A 307 -0.88 32.96 -9.08
N PRO A 308 -1.31 32.43 -10.25
CA PRO A 308 -0.41 31.83 -11.22
C PRO A 308 0.16 32.90 -12.15
N LYS A 309 1.42 33.26 -11.97
CA LYS A 309 2.24 33.88 -13.02
C LYS A 309 3.65 33.30 -12.96
N MET A 310 3.99 32.43 -13.90
CA MET A 310 5.27 32.43 -14.63
C MET A 310 5.31 31.32 -15.71
N PRO A 311 6.20 31.44 -16.71
CA PRO A 311 5.88 31.25 -18.12
C PRO A 311 6.15 29.84 -18.65
N VAL A 312 5.54 29.60 -19.80
CA VAL A 312 5.85 28.54 -20.76
C VAL A 312 7.34 28.60 -21.12
N ALA A 313 8.07 27.50 -20.93
CA ALA A 313 9.36 27.27 -21.56
C ALA A 313 9.32 25.93 -22.30
N ASN A 314 9.05 26.03 -23.61
CA ASN A 314 9.48 25.05 -24.58
C ASN A 314 11.00 24.91 -24.52
N SER A 315 11.50 23.68 -24.54
CA SER A 315 12.73 23.35 -25.27
C SER A 315 12.83 21.83 -25.42
N TYR A 316 12.47 21.39 -26.62
CA TYR A 316 13.15 20.27 -27.26
C TYR A 316 14.65 20.56 -27.28
N ASN A 317 15.48 19.56 -26.99
CA ASN A 317 16.71 19.30 -27.74
C ASN A 317 17.26 17.90 -27.39
N LEU A 318 17.27 17.05 -28.42
CA LEU A 318 18.28 16.02 -28.59
C LEU A 318 19.68 16.66 -28.50
N ALA A 319 20.62 16.00 -27.83
CA ALA A 319 22.04 16.07 -28.19
C ALA A 319 22.80 14.88 -27.61
N ALA A 320 23.74 14.41 -28.40
CA ALA A 320 24.46 13.16 -28.30
C ALA A 320 25.81 13.29 -27.56
N VAL A 321 26.36 12.13 -27.17
CA VAL A 321 27.79 11.75 -27.06
C VAL A 321 28.76 12.61 -26.24
N LYS A 322 29.41 11.99 -25.24
CA LYS A 322 30.89 11.98 -25.14
C LYS A 322 31.41 10.75 -24.41
N PHE A 323 32.16 9.92 -25.15
CA PHE A 323 33.14 8.96 -24.61
C PHE A 323 34.30 9.73 -24.00
N GLN A 324 34.86 9.24 -22.88
CA GLN A 324 36.28 9.39 -22.61
C GLN A 324 36.76 8.36 -21.59
N THR A 325 37.59 7.44 -22.13
CA THR A 325 38.61 6.53 -21.57
C THR A 325 38.29 5.66 -20.37
#